data_AF-A0A2E7W6L0-F1
#
_entry.id   AF-A0A2E7W6L0-F1
#
_cell.length_a   1.000
_cell.length_b   1.000
_cell.length_c   1.000
_cell.angle_alpha   90.00
_cell.angle_beta   90.00
_cell.angle_gamma   90.00
#
_symmetry.space_group_name_H-M   'P 1'
#
loop_
_entity.id
_entity.type
_entity.pdbx_description
1 polymer ?
#
loop_
_entity_poly.entity_id
_entity_poly.type
_entity_poly.pdbx_seq_one_letter_code
_entity_poly.pdbx_strand_id
1 'polypeptide(L)'
;MTKKIQTPRIAKGKRPQYFSDPGLDQMHAMIIALTTEVSVLTDRADLIERLLEQKGTLTRRDIEDWQPDANALTERHDKRETLIRRIFRSVHEASNVLNESTNKTEVNNE
;
A
#
# COMPACT_ATOMS: atom_id res chain seq x y z
N MET A 1 24.11 -39.30 -15.83
CA MET A 1 22.99 -38.33 -15.94
C MET A 1 22.23 -38.30 -14.62
N THR A 2 22.42 -37.26 -13.82
CA THR A 2 21.82 -37.13 -12.48
C THR A 2 20.45 -36.46 -12.60
N LYS A 3 19.39 -37.21 -12.29
CA LYS A 3 18.00 -36.76 -12.34
C LYS A 3 17.77 -35.69 -11.28
N LYS A 4 17.55 -34.44 -11.71
CA LYS A 4 17.26 -33.30 -10.83
C LYS A 4 15.90 -33.53 -10.15
N ILE A 5 15.90 -33.74 -8.84
CA ILE A 5 14.67 -33.87 -8.05
C ILE A 5 14.03 -32.48 -7.96
N GLN A 6 12.88 -32.30 -8.61
CA GLN A 6 12.08 -31.09 -8.48
C GLN A 6 11.11 -31.28 -7.31
N THR A 7 11.35 -30.58 -6.20
CA THR A 7 10.39 -30.52 -5.10
C THR A 7 9.28 -29.53 -5.46
N PRO A 8 8.00 -29.87 -5.25
CA PRO A 8 6.92 -28.92 -5.45
C PRO A 8 7.07 -27.77 -4.45
N ARG A 9 7.12 -26.53 -4.94
CA ARG A 9 7.22 -25.29 -4.13
C ARG A 9 5.88 -24.92 -3.47
N ILE A 10 5.10 -25.91 -3.06
CA ILE A 10 3.81 -25.70 -2.41
C ILE A 10 3.89 -26.28 -1.00
N ALA A 11 3.75 -25.42 -0.01
CA ALA A 11 3.69 -25.84 1.39
C ALA A 11 2.48 -26.77 1.60
N LYS A 12 2.71 -27.95 2.17
CA LYS A 12 1.67 -28.98 2.37
C LYS A 12 0.78 -28.76 3.60
N GLY A 13 0.86 -27.58 4.23
CA GLY A 13 0.10 -27.24 5.44
C GLY A 13 -1.14 -26.39 5.14
N LYS A 14 -2.26 -26.68 5.81
CA LYS A 14 -3.40 -25.75 5.86
C LYS A 14 -2.89 -24.45 6.49
N ARG A 15 -3.22 -23.29 5.89
CA ARG A 15 -2.84 -21.99 6.45
C ARG A 15 -3.39 -21.89 7.88
N PRO A 16 -2.58 -21.47 8.88
CA PRO A 16 -3.07 -21.27 10.23
C PRO A 16 -4.16 -20.21 10.20
N GLN A 17 -5.29 -20.50 10.85
CA GLN A 17 -6.40 -19.58 11.04
C GLN A 17 -6.30 -19.08 12.48
N TYR A 18 -6.13 -17.77 12.67
CA TYR A 18 -5.97 -17.16 13.99
C TYR A 18 -7.27 -16.52 14.46
N PHE A 19 -8.06 -15.97 13.54
CA PHE A 19 -9.35 -15.34 13.84
C PHE A 19 -10.54 -16.21 13.42
N SER A 20 -11.70 -15.95 14.03
CA SER A 20 -12.96 -16.64 13.69
C SER A 20 -13.40 -16.35 12.25
N ASP A 21 -13.15 -15.13 11.77
CA ASP A 21 -13.40 -14.72 10.38
C ASP A 21 -12.11 -14.88 9.55
N PRO A 22 -12.09 -15.78 8.54
CA PRO A 22 -10.97 -15.93 7.62
C PRO A 22 -10.57 -14.63 6.88
N GLY A 23 -11.50 -13.67 6.73
CA GLY A 23 -11.23 -12.36 6.15
C GLY A 23 -10.27 -11.52 7.00
N LEU A 24 -10.35 -11.64 8.33
CA LEU A 24 -9.44 -10.94 9.25
C LEU A 24 -8.01 -11.47 9.16
N ASP A 25 -7.84 -12.79 9.04
CA ASP A 25 -6.52 -13.39 8.83
C ASP A 25 -5.88 -12.93 7.51
N GLN A 26 -6.68 -12.83 6.44
CA GLN A 26 -6.21 -12.33 5.15
C GLN A 26 -5.80 -10.85 5.23
N MET A 27 -6.62 -10.02 5.86
CA MET A 27 -6.31 -8.60 6.07
C MET A 27 -5.05 -8.44 6.93
N HIS A 28 -4.91 -9.22 7.99
CA HIS A 28 -3.72 -9.22 8.85
C HIS A 28 -2.46 -9.60 8.08
N ALA A 29 -2.52 -10.65 7.24
CA ALA A 29 -1.41 -11.04 6.39
C ALA A 29 -1.02 -9.94 5.39
N MET A 30 -2.00 -9.24 4.81
CA MET A 30 -1.74 -8.09 3.93
C MET A 30 -1.06 -6.95 4.68
N ILE A 31 -1.50 -6.64 5.91
CA ILE A 31 -0.88 -5.59 6.74
C ILE A 31 0.56 -5.96 7.07
N ILE A 32 0.84 -7.20 7.51
CA ILE A 32 2.22 -7.65 7.79
C ILE A 32 3.11 -7.50 6.56
N ALA A 33 2.62 -7.95 5.40
CA ALA A 33 3.36 -7.82 4.15
C ALA A 33 3.66 -6.35 3.84
N LEU A 34 2.66 -5.47 3.96
CA LEU A 34 2.83 -4.03 3.72
C LEU A 34 3.81 -3.40 4.72
N THR A 35 3.74 -3.73 6.01
CA THR A 35 4.68 -3.24 7.02
C THR A 35 6.11 -3.66 6.72
N THR A 36 6.29 -4.88 6.23
CA THR A 36 7.61 -5.39 5.81
C THR A 36 8.17 -4.56 4.66
N GLU A 37 7.36 -4.29 3.63
CA GLU A 37 7.77 -3.44 2.50
C GLU A 37 8.07 -2.01 2.95
N VAL A 38 7.27 -1.43 3.85
CA VAL A 38 7.53 -0.09 4.41
C VAL A 38 8.87 -0.06 5.14
N SER A 39 9.19 -1.09 5.94
CA SER A 39 10.50 -1.19 6.62
C SER A 39 11.66 -1.19 5.61
N VAL A 40 11.55 -1.97 4.54
CA VAL A 40 12.57 -2.03 3.48
C VAL A 40 12.72 -0.68 2.77
N LEU A 41 11.62 0.03 2.53
CA LEU A 41 11.66 1.37 1.93
C LEU A 41 12.32 2.40 2.86
N THR A 42 12.05 2.35 4.16
CA THR A 42 12.71 3.21 5.15
C THR A 42 14.22 2.94 5.22
N ASP A 43 14.63 1.67 5.24
CA ASP A 43 16.06 1.30 5.22
C ASP A 43 16.74 1.78 3.93
N ARG A 44 16.04 1.67 2.79
CA ARG A 44 16.55 2.17 1.52
C ARG A 44 16.70 3.69 1.50
N ALA A 45 15.79 4.43 2.15
CA ALA A 45 15.91 5.88 2.29
C ALA A 45 17.13 6.26 3.14
N ASP A 46 17.32 5.66 4.32
CA ASP A 46 18.49 5.89 5.19
C ASP A 46 19.81 5.59 4.44
N LEU A 47 19.85 4.51 3.66
CA LEU A 47 21.01 4.18 2.83
C LEU A 47 21.31 5.30 1.82
N ILE A 48 20.29 5.82 1.12
CA ILE A 48 20.47 6.90 0.15
C ILE A 48 21.03 8.15 0.83
N GLU A 49 20.48 8.53 1.98
CA GLU A 49 20.94 9.69 2.75
C GLU A 49 22.40 9.54 3.16
N ARG A 50 22.80 8.37 3.69
CA ARG A 50 24.19 8.10 4.08
C ARG A 50 25.14 8.13 2.89
N LEU A 51 24.73 7.59 1.73
CA LEU A 51 25.55 7.62 0.54
C LEU A 51 25.72 9.04 -0.02
N LEU A 52 24.69 9.88 0.05
CA LEU A 52 24.76 11.28 -0.36
C LEU A 52 25.65 12.10 0.57
N GLU A 53 25.58 11.85 1.88
CA GLU A 53 26.42 12.49 2.89
C GLU A 53 27.89 12.06 2.73
N GLN A 54 28.15 10.77 2.53
CA GLN A 54 29.51 10.25 2.26
C GLN A 54 30.13 10.88 0.99
N LYS A 55 29.31 11.18 -0.02
CA LYS A 55 29.74 11.85 -1.26
C LYS A 55 29.85 13.36 -1.12
N GLY A 56 29.47 13.94 0.02
CA GLY A 56 29.52 15.37 0.29
C GLY A 56 28.53 16.21 -0.51
N THR A 57 27.44 15.61 -1.02
CA THR A 57 26.43 16.32 -1.83
C THR A 57 25.32 16.90 -0.97
N LEU A 58 24.82 16.14 0.00
CA LEU A 58 23.69 16.49 0.85
C LEU A 58 23.92 15.87 2.22
N THR A 59 23.79 16.66 3.29
CA THR A 59 23.86 16.14 4.66
C THR A 59 22.47 15.73 5.13
N ARG A 60 22.40 14.86 6.14
CA ARG A 60 21.11 14.53 6.77
C ARG A 60 20.42 15.75 7.38
N ARG A 61 21.21 16.70 7.89
CA ARG A 61 20.69 17.96 8.42
C ARG A 61 19.98 18.80 7.36
N ASP A 62 20.51 18.83 6.14
CA ASP A 62 19.87 19.57 5.04
C ASP A 62 18.48 19.01 4.70
N ILE A 63 18.25 17.72 4.93
CA ILE A 63 16.94 17.07 4.72
C ILE A 63 15.98 17.39 5.87
N GLU A 64 16.44 17.28 7.11
CA GLU A 64 15.62 17.55 8.32
C GLU A 64 15.22 19.03 8.42
N ASP A 65 16.12 19.94 8.03
CA ASP A 65 15.87 21.38 8.05
C ASP A 65 15.10 21.86 6.80
N TRP A 66 14.87 20.97 5.81
CA TRP A 66 14.19 21.33 4.56
C TRP A 66 12.71 21.67 4.80
N GLN A 67 12.30 22.83 4.28
CA GLN A 67 10.90 23.24 4.28
C GLN A 67 10.34 23.29 2.85
N PRO A 68 9.16 22.69 2.62
CA PRO A 68 8.52 22.73 1.32
C PRO A 68 8.05 24.15 0.99
N ASP A 69 8.27 24.57 -0.25
CA ASP A 69 7.64 25.78 -0.79
C ASP A 69 6.18 25.50 -1.23
N ALA A 70 5.48 26.54 -1.69
CA ALA A 70 4.09 26.42 -2.12
C ALA A 70 3.90 25.42 -3.28
N ASN A 71 4.87 25.34 -4.18
CA ASN A 71 4.84 24.42 -5.31
C ASN A 71 4.99 22.97 -4.84
N ALA A 72 5.96 22.69 -3.97
CA ALA A 72 6.18 21.37 -3.40
C ALA A 72 4.98 20.90 -2.56
N LEU A 73 4.32 21.79 -1.83
CA LEU A 73 3.09 21.48 -1.09
C LEU A 73 1.95 21.07 -2.04
N THR A 74 1.77 21.82 -3.13
CA THR A 74 0.75 21.54 -4.14
C THR A 74 1.00 20.19 -4.80
N GLU A 75 2.23 19.91 -5.22
CA GLU A 75 2.60 18.63 -5.82
C GLU A 75 2.37 17.45 -4.84
N ARG A 76 2.68 17.64 -3.55
CA ARG A 76 2.42 16.63 -2.51
C ARG A 76 0.93 16.39 -2.31
N HIS A 77 0.12 17.45 -2.36
CA HIS A 77 -1.32 17.34 -2.25
C HIS A 77 -1.90 16.53 -3.41
N ASP A 78 -1.52 16.85 -4.65
CA ASP A 78 -2.05 16.17 -5.84
C ASP A 78 -1.66 14.69 -5.90
N LYS A 79 -0.43 14.37 -5.50
CA LYS A 79 0.03 12.98 -5.34
C LYS A 79 -0.82 12.22 -4.32
N ARG A 80 -1.13 12.86 -3.18
CA ARG A 80 -1.95 12.26 -2.12
C ARG A 80 -3.39 12.04 -2.57
N GLU A 81 -3.99 13.04 -3.22
CA GLU A 81 -5.33 12.93 -3.79
C GLU A 81 -5.42 11.79 -4.80
N THR A 82 -4.43 11.67 -5.68
CA THR A 82 -4.35 10.57 -6.66
C THR A 82 -4.25 9.21 -5.97
N LEU A 83 -3.45 9.11 -4.90
CA LEU A 83 -3.32 7.89 -4.12
C LEU A 83 -4.64 7.50 -3.44
N ILE A 84 -5.31 8.45 -2.78
CA ILE A 84 -6.60 8.25 -2.13
C ILE A 84 -7.62 7.75 -3.14
N ARG A 85 -7.75 8.42 -4.29
CA ARG A 85 -8.68 8.00 -5.36
C ARG A 85 -8.40 6.58 -5.85
N ARG A 86 -7.12 6.21 -5.99
CA ARG A 86 -6.74 4.85 -6.42
C ARG A 86 -7.09 3.79 -5.38
N ILE A 87 -6.83 4.06 -4.10
CA ILE A 87 -7.12 3.13 -2.99
C ILE A 87 -8.63 2.92 -2.85
N PHE A 88 -9.41 4.01 -2.88
CA PHE A 88 -10.85 3.95 -2.61
C PHE A 88 -11.71 3.72 -3.85
N ARG A 89 -11.12 3.47 -5.03
CA ARG A 89 -11.86 3.28 -6.28
C ARG A 89 -12.97 2.22 -6.16
N SER A 90 -12.65 1.04 -5.62
CA SER A 90 -13.63 -0.05 -5.48
C SER A 90 -14.76 0.27 -4.50
N VAL A 91 -14.48 1.06 -3.46
CA VAL A 91 -15.47 1.50 -2.47
C VAL A 91 -16.43 2.52 -3.10
N HIS A 92 -15.91 3.46 -3.89
CA HIS A 92 -16.73 4.43 -4.61
C HIS A 92 -17.61 3.74 -5.66
N GLU A 93 -17.06 2.79 -6.41
CA GLU A 93 -17.82 1.98 -7.38
C GLU A 93 -18.96 1.21 -6.69
N ALA A 94 -18.69 0.56 -5.55
CA ALA A 94 -19.70 -0.14 -4.78
C ALA A 94 -20.80 0.79 -4.24
N SER A 95 -20.43 1.97 -3.72
CA SER A 95 -21.37 2.99 -3.24
C SER A 95 -22.28 3.51 -4.36
N ASN A 96 -21.74 3.77 -5.54
CA ASN A 96 -22.51 4.25 -6.69
C ASN A 96 -23.55 3.22 -7.16
N VAL A 97 -23.19 1.93 -7.19
CA VAL A 97 -24.12 0.85 -7.54
C VAL A 97 -25.27 0.74 -6.52
N LEU A 98 -24.97 0.91 -5.22
CA LEU A 98 -25.98 0.94 -4.16
C LEU A 98 -26.93 2.14 -4.32
N ASN A 99 -26.39 3.33 -4.61
CA ASN A 99 -27.21 4.53 -4.83
C ASN A 99 -28.08 4.45 -6.11
N GLU A 100 -27.61 3.80 -7.17
CA GLU A 100 -28.42 3.57 -8.39
C GLU A 100 -29.54 2.55 -8.18
N SER A 101 -29.35 1.57 -7.29
CA SER A 101 -30.35 0.56 -6.97
C SER A 101 -31.43 1.09 -6.01
N THR A 102 -31.09 1.98 -5.07
CA THR A 102 -32.09 2.69 -4.27
C THR A 102 -32.95 3.63 -5.12
N ASN A 103 -32.34 4.39 -6.04
CA ASN A 103 -33.07 5.34 -6.89
C ASN A 103 -34.04 4.64 -7.89
N LYS A 104 -33.68 3.46 -8.40
CA LYS A 104 -34.58 2.64 -9.26
C LYS A 104 -35.77 2.03 -8.50
N THR A 105 -35.64 1.84 -7.19
CA THR A 105 -36.72 1.26 -6.36
C THR A 105 -37.78 2.31 -6.03
N GLU A 106 -37.39 3.58 -5.93
CA GLU A 106 -38.31 4.71 -5.70
C GLU A 106 -39.10 5.09 -6.97
N VAL A 107 -38.47 5.06 -8.15
CA VAL A 107 -39.12 5.40 -9.44
C VAL A 107 -40.14 4.35 -9.91
N ASN A 108 -40.06 3.10 -9.45
CA ASN A 108 -41.00 2.03 -9.81
C ASN A 108 -42.20 1.90 -8.85
N ASN A 109 -42.26 2.72 -7.79
CA ASN A 109 -43.34 2.74 -6.80
C ASN A 109 -44.25 3.99 -6.91
N GLU A 110 -44.04 4.83 -7.94
CA GLU A 110 -44.98 5.86 -8.42
C GLU A 110 -45.66 5.41 -9.73
#